data_AF-A0A7C5EE46-F1
#
_entry.id   AF-A0A7C5EE46-F1
#
_cell.length_a   1.000
_cell.length_b   1.000
_cell.length_c   1.000
_cell.angle_alpha   90.00
_cell.angle_beta   90.00
_cell.angle_gamma   90.00
#
_symmetry.space_group_name_H-M   'P 1'
#
loop_
_entity.id
_entity.type
_entity.pdbx_description
1 polymer ?
#
loop_
_entity_poly.entity_id
_entity_poly.type
_entity_poly.pdbx_seq_one_letter_code
_entity_poly.pdbx_strand_id
1 'polypeptide(L)'
;MTSLDTVGNETLKWTFWVFLLLSFFLSLKNTIFLLFFSYFIYSLALFLISFSWAKDPHPEKAKEIAFFVVLFHSFLFLLGGVLGILTTKGFLKDLIFWSVNQISEIFSTLWKF
;
A
#
# COMPACT_ATOMS: atom_id res chain seq x y z
N MET A 1 -7.66 -27.62 3.45
CA MET A 1 -7.23 -26.31 3.96
C MET A 1 -6.26 -25.57 3.04
N THR A 2 -5.99 -26.07 1.82
CA THR A 2 -5.06 -25.43 0.87
C THR A 2 -5.69 -24.33 0.01
N SER A 3 -7.01 -24.38 -0.27
CA SER A 3 -7.68 -23.43 -1.17
C SER A 3 -7.90 -22.04 -0.56
N LEU A 4 -8.13 -21.95 0.75
CA LEU A 4 -8.35 -20.66 1.43
C LEU A 4 -7.06 -19.82 1.46
N ASP A 5 -5.92 -20.48 1.70
CA ASP A 5 -4.60 -19.86 1.67
C ASP A 5 -4.22 -19.38 0.26
N THR A 6 -4.65 -20.10 -0.78
CA THR A 6 -4.38 -19.68 -2.18
C THR A 6 -5.18 -18.42 -2.54
N VAL A 7 -6.47 -18.39 -2.20
CA VAL A 7 -7.34 -17.23 -2.50
C VAL A 7 -6.90 -16.00 -1.72
N GLY A 8 -6.54 -16.15 -0.44
CA GLY A 8 -6.05 -15.05 0.39
C GLY A 8 -4.75 -14.46 -0.15
N ASN A 9 -3.80 -15.31 -0.53
CA ASN A 9 -2.50 -14.88 -1.06
C ASN A 9 -2.64 -14.18 -2.42
N GLU A 10 -3.46 -14.74 -3.32
CA GLU A 10 -3.73 -14.11 -4.63
C GLU A 10 -4.46 -12.77 -4.45
N THR A 11 -5.43 -12.68 -3.54
CA THR A 11 -6.15 -11.43 -3.28
C THR A 11 -5.20 -10.35 -2.76
N LEU A 12 -4.34 -10.67 -1.79
CA LEU A 12 -3.31 -9.74 -1.29
C LEU A 12 -2.39 -9.24 -2.40
N LYS A 13 -1.93 -10.16 -3.26
CA LYS A 13 -1.07 -9.85 -4.40
C LYS A 13 -1.77 -8.91 -5.38
N TRP A 14 -3.01 -9.19 -5.76
CA TRP A 14 -3.78 -8.34 -6.67
C TRP A 14 -4.11 -6.97 -6.06
N THR A 15 -4.50 -6.92 -4.78
CA THR A 15 -4.74 -5.65 -4.07
C THR A 15 -3.47 -4.80 -4.03
N PHE A 16 -2.30 -5.41 -3.79
CA PHE A 16 -1.02 -4.70 -3.84
C PHE A 16 -0.73 -4.12 -5.23
N TRP A 17 -0.86 -4.92 -6.29
CA TRP A 17 -0.61 -4.45 -7.66
C TRP A 17 -1.58 -3.36 -8.11
N VAL A 18 -2.86 -3.48 -7.78
CA VAL A 18 -3.87 -2.45 -8.08
C VAL A 18 -3.55 -1.15 -7.34
N PHE A 19 -3.19 -1.22 -6.06
CA PHE A 19 -2.80 -0.04 -5.29
C PHE A 19 -1.55 0.63 -5.88
N LEU A 20 -0.56 -0.17 -6.27
CA LEU A 20 0.70 0.32 -6.85
C LEU A 20 0.45 0.99 -8.22
N LEU A 21 -0.39 0.40 -9.07
CA LEU A 21 -0.81 0.99 -10.35
C LEU A 21 -1.59 2.30 -10.15
N LEU A 22 -2.58 2.32 -9.27
CA LEU A 22 -3.35 3.53 -8.95
C LEU A 22 -2.46 4.65 -8.42
N SER A 23 -1.43 4.30 -7.64
CA SER A 23 -0.47 5.25 -7.08
C SER A 23 0.37 5.98 -8.14
N PHE A 24 0.54 5.41 -9.34
CA PHE A 24 1.18 6.12 -10.46
C PHE A 24 0.32 7.29 -10.96
N PHE A 25 -0.97 7.05 -11.18
CA PHE A 25 -1.87 8.01 -11.83
C PHE A 25 -2.50 9.03 -10.88
N LEU A 26 -2.65 8.68 -9.60
CA LEU A 26 -3.26 9.57 -8.61
C LEU A 26 -2.27 10.64 -8.12
N SER A 27 -2.78 11.82 -7.77
CA SER A 27 -1.98 12.84 -7.09
C SER A 27 -1.52 12.34 -5.73
N LEU A 28 -0.37 12.84 -5.23
CA LEU A 28 0.16 12.44 -3.92
C LEU A 28 -0.87 12.59 -2.80
N LYS A 29 -1.64 13.69 -2.81
CA LYS A 29 -2.72 13.94 -1.86
C LYS A 29 -3.79 12.83 -1.88
N ASN A 30 -4.22 12.43 -3.07
CA ASN A 30 -5.26 11.40 -3.23
C ASN A 30 -4.73 10.01 -2.84
N THR A 31 -3.47 9.70 -3.17
CA THR A 31 -2.83 8.44 -2.77
C THR A 31 -2.71 8.35 -1.24
N ILE A 32 -2.28 9.41 -0.58
CA ILE A 32 -2.20 9.47 0.89
C ILE A 32 -3.61 9.32 1.50
N PHE A 33 -4.61 10.03 0.96
CA PHE A 33 -5.99 9.90 1.43
C PHE A 33 -6.51 8.46 1.34
N LEU A 34 -6.31 7.80 0.20
CA LEU A 34 -6.70 6.40 0.02
C LEU A 34 -5.93 5.47 0.96
N LEU A 35 -4.63 5.70 1.18
CA LEU A 35 -3.84 4.92 2.14
C LEU A 35 -4.44 5.01 3.55
N PHE A 36 -4.78 6.22 4.02
CA PHE A 36 -5.40 6.41 5.34
C PHE A 36 -6.81 5.83 5.42
N PHE A 37 -7.60 5.95 4.35
CA PHE A 37 -8.95 5.37 4.30
C PHE A 37 -8.89 3.83 4.35
N SER A 38 -8.02 3.21 3.55
CA SER A 38 -7.78 1.77 3.57
C SER A 38 -7.24 1.31 4.93
N TYR A 39 -6.33 2.07 5.52
CA TYR A 39 -5.82 1.82 6.86
C TYR A 39 -6.92 1.80 7.92
N PHE A 40 -7.85 2.75 7.87
CA PHE A 40 -8.98 2.82 8.80
C PHE A 40 -9.87 1.58 8.70
N ILE A 41 -10.27 1.20 7.48
CA ILE A 41 -11.12 0.01 7.25
C ILE A 41 -10.40 -1.26 7.71
N TYR A 42 -9.12 -1.40 7.34
CA TYR A 42 -8.29 -2.55 7.71
C TYR A 42 -8.16 -2.67 9.24
N SER A 43 -7.86 -1.57 9.92
CA SER A 43 -7.72 -1.54 11.38
C SER A 43 -9.02 -1.89 12.09
N LEU A 44 -10.16 -1.40 11.59
CA LEU A 44 -11.47 -1.73 12.14
C LEU A 44 -11.79 -3.23 11.98
N ALA A 45 -11.60 -3.77 10.79
CA ALA A 45 -11.84 -5.19 10.51
C ALA A 45 -10.92 -6.08 11.37
N LEU A 46 -9.63 -5.77 11.44
CA LEU A 46 -8.66 -6.50 12.22
C LEU A 46 -8.95 -6.43 13.72
N PHE A 47 -9.39 -5.26 14.22
CA PHE A 47 -9.81 -5.11 15.61
C PHE A 47 -10.98 -6.04 15.92
N LEU A 48 -12.03 -6.03 15.10
CA LEU A 48 -13.23 -6.86 15.32
C LEU A 48 -12.90 -8.36 15.29
N ILE A 49 -12.09 -8.80 14.32
CA ILE A 49 -11.66 -10.20 14.22
C ILE A 49 -10.83 -10.59 15.45
N SER A 50 -9.83 -9.80 15.80
CA SER A 50 -8.93 -10.09 16.92
C SER A 50 -9.67 -10.05 18.26
N PHE A 51 -10.59 -9.10 18.43
CA PHE A 51 -11.45 -9.01 19.60
C PHE A 51 -12.36 -10.23 19.73
N SER A 52 -13.00 -10.64 18.63
CA SER A 52 -13.84 -11.85 18.61
C SER A 52 -13.03 -13.10 18.95
N TRP A 53 -11.83 -13.23 18.40
CA TRP A 53 -10.96 -14.38 18.63
C TRP A 53 -10.42 -14.43 20.06
N ALA A 54 -10.05 -13.29 20.64
CA ALA A 54 -9.50 -13.22 21.99
C ALA A 54 -10.56 -13.32 23.10
N LYS A 55 -11.85 -13.14 22.77
CA LYS A 55 -12.96 -13.15 23.73
C LYS A 55 -13.15 -14.49 24.43
N ASP A 56 -12.90 -15.61 23.75
CA ASP A 56 -13.07 -16.94 24.31
C ASP A 56 -11.90 -17.37 25.21
N PRO A 57 -10.62 -17.28 24.79
CA PRO A 57 -9.50 -17.70 25.62
C PRO A 57 -9.14 -16.70 26.72
N HIS A 58 -9.34 -15.39 26.49
CA HIS A 58 -8.89 -14.31 27.38
C HIS A 58 -9.90 -13.15 27.41
N PRO A 59 -11.14 -13.36 27.91
CA PRO A 59 -12.21 -12.36 27.90
C PRO A 59 -11.82 -11.04 28.58
N GLU A 60 -11.03 -11.11 29.65
CA GLU A 60 -10.57 -9.97 30.44
C GLU A 60 -9.47 -9.15 29.76
N LYS A 61 -8.80 -9.72 28.73
CA LYS A 61 -7.74 -9.05 27.94
C LYS A 61 -8.09 -8.89 26.46
N ALA A 62 -9.31 -9.24 26.06
CA ALA A 62 -9.68 -9.32 24.65
C ALA A 62 -9.52 -7.99 23.92
N LYS A 63 -9.78 -6.86 24.61
CA LYS A 63 -9.61 -5.52 24.05
C LYS A 63 -8.14 -5.16 23.88
N GLU A 64 -7.32 -5.44 24.88
CA GLU A 64 -5.88 -5.18 24.87
C GLU A 64 -5.20 -5.99 23.77
N ILE A 65 -5.53 -7.28 23.65
CA ILE A 65 -5.00 -8.16 22.61
C ILE A 65 -5.37 -7.61 21.22
N ALA A 66 -6.65 -7.29 20.99
CA ALA A 66 -7.09 -6.72 19.73
C ALA A 66 -6.39 -5.40 19.40
N PHE A 67 -6.20 -4.54 20.40
CA PHE A 67 -5.49 -3.28 20.25
C PHE A 67 -4.02 -3.48 19.88
N PHE A 68 -3.29 -4.36 20.58
CA PHE A 68 -1.88 -4.64 20.26
C PHE A 68 -1.69 -5.27 18.89
N VAL A 69 -2.58 -6.19 18.49
CA VAL A 69 -2.57 -6.79 17.15
C VAL A 69 -2.76 -5.73 16.08
N VAL A 70 -3.75 -4.85 16.27
CA VAL A 70 -3.99 -3.72 15.35
C VAL A 70 -2.78 -2.80 15.31
N LEU A 71 -2.25 -2.37 16.46
CA LEU A 71 -1.09 -1.48 16.54
C LEU A 71 0.11 -2.01 15.77
N PHE A 72 0.42 -3.30 15.91
CA PHE A 72 1.51 -3.94 15.18
C PHE A 72 1.26 -3.95 13.66
N HIS A 73 0.06 -4.33 13.23
CA HIS A 73 -0.27 -4.35 11.80
C HIS A 73 -0.40 -2.94 11.20
N SER A 74 -0.79 -1.93 12.00
CA SER A 74 -0.78 -0.53 11.61
C SER A 74 0.61 -0.07 11.22
N PHE A 75 1.62 -0.43 12.01
CA PHE A 75 3.00 -0.13 11.69
C PHE A 75 3.42 -0.76 10.35
N LEU A 76 3.13 -2.05 10.15
CA LEU A 76 3.46 -2.75 8.90
C LEU A 76 2.73 -2.15 7.69
N PHE A 77 1.44 -1.86 7.81
CA PHE A 77 0.62 -1.28 6.74
C PHE A 77 1.14 0.09 6.33
N LEU A 78 1.40 0.98 7.30
CA LEU A 78 1.90 2.32 7.03
C LEU A 78 3.32 2.29 6.45
N LEU A 79 4.20 1.44 6.99
CA LEU A 79 5.55 1.27 6.45
C LEU A 79 5.52 0.80 4.99
N GLY A 80 4.76 -0.26 4.69
CA GLY A 80 4.59 -0.76 3.33
C GLY A 80 3.96 0.28 2.39
N GLY A 81 2.95 1.00 2.86
CA GLY A 81 2.29 2.07 2.10
C GLY A 81 3.23 3.22 1.76
N VAL A 82 4.01 3.71 2.73
CA VAL A 82 5.00 4.77 2.52
C VAL A 82 6.08 4.32 1.53
N LEU A 83 6.63 3.11 1.69
CA LEU A 83 7.61 2.56 0.75
C LEU A 83 7.04 2.45 -0.68
N GLY A 84 5.78 2.03 -0.82
CA GLY A 84 5.10 1.98 -2.12
C GLY A 84 4.92 3.36 -2.76
N ILE A 85 4.55 4.38 -1.97
CA ILE A 85 4.44 5.76 -2.45
C ILE A 85 5.80 6.32 -2.87
N LEU A 86 6.83 6.14 -2.04
CA LEU A 86 8.19 6.59 -2.36
C LEU A 86 8.71 5.93 -3.63
N THR A 87 8.46 4.63 -3.80
CA THR A 87 8.85 3.89 -5.00
C THR A 87 8.14 4.44 -6.22
N THR A 88 6.80 4.51 -6.21
CA THR A 88 6.02 4.93 -7.39
C THR A 88 6.27 6.40 -7.77
N LYS A 89 6.39 7.30 -6.79
CA LYS A 89 6.65 8.72 -7.05
C LYS A 89 8.12 9.02 -7.35
N GLY A 90 9.05 8.28 -6.75
CA GLY A 90 10.47 8.33 -7.08
C GLY A 90 10.72 7.86 -8.52
N PHE A 91 10.21 6.69 -8.89
CA PHE A 91 10.28 6.18 -10.26
C PHE A 91 9.68 7.13 -11.29
N LEU A 92 8.54 7.77 -10.97
CA LEU A 92 7.93 8.73 -11.89
C LEU A 92 8.87 9.92 -12.14
N LYS A 93 9.55 10.42 -11.11
CA LYS A 93 10.51 11.53 -11.23
C LYS A 93 11.69 11.13 -12.14
N ASP A 94 12.25 9.94 -11.93
CA ASP A 94 13.38 9.45 -12.72
C ASP A 94 12.97 9.15 -14.17
N LEU A 95 11.78 8.56 -14.38
CA LEU A 95 11.22 8.30 -15.70
C LEU A 95 10.96 9.59 -16.48
N ILE A 96 10.40 10.61 -15.83
CA ILE A 96 10.20 11.94 -16.44
C ILE A 96 11.56 12.54 -16.83
N PHE A 97 12.53 12.53 -15.92
CA PHE A 97 13.86 13.08 -16.19
C PHE A 97 14.55 12.38 -17.35
N TRP A 98 14.50 11.05 -17.39
CA TRP A 98 15.03 10.24 -18.49
C TRP A 98 14.32 10.56 -19.81
N SER A 99 12.99 10.65 -19.81
CA SER A 99 12.19 10.96 -21.01
C SER A 99 12.49 12.36 -21.55
N VAL A 100 12.65 13.36 -20.68
CA VAL A 100 13.03 14.72 -21.07
C VAL A 100 14.44 14.74 -21.68
N ASN A 101 15.39 14.01 -21.11
CA ASN A 101 16.74 13.90 -21.68
C ASN A 101 16.72 13.24 -23.07
N GLN A 102 15.95 12.17 -23.26
CA GLN A 102 15.83 11.52 -24.56
C GLN A 102 15.19 12.44 -25.62
N ILE A 103 14.13 13.17 -25.26
CA ILE A 103 13.53 14.16 -26.15
C ILE A 103 14.55 15.25 -26.50
N SER A 104 15.28 15.77 -25.51
CA SER A 104 16.32 16.78 -25.73
C SER A 104 17.43 16.29 -26.66
N GLU A 105 17.91 15.04 -26.50
CA GLU A 105 18.89 14.43 -27.39
C GLU A 105 18.36 14.35 -28.84
N ILE A 106 17.12 13.87 -29.04
CA ILE A 106 16.49 13.78 -30.36
C ILE A 106 16.43 15.16 -31.02
N PHE A 107 15.93 16.18 -30.33
CA PHE A 107 15.85 17.54 -30.86
C PHE A 107 17.24 18.14 -31.14
N SER A 108 18.22 17.92 -30.26
CA SER A 108 19.59 18.41 -30.47
C SER A 108 20.29 17.77 -31.68
N THR A 109 19.91 16.53 -32.01
CA THR A 109 20.44 15.80 -33.16
C THR A 109 19.78 16.26 -34.45
N LEU A 110 18.46 16.52 -34.43
CA LEU A 110 17.72 17.05 -35.58
C LEU A 110 18.13 18.49 -35.94
N TRP A 111 18.52 19.32 -34.97
CA TRP A 111 18.91 20.73 -35.19
C TRP A 111 20.38 20.91 -35.60
N LYS A 112 21.17 19.83 -35.65
CA LYS A 112 22.57 19.85 -36.15
C LYS A 112 22.67 19.63 -37.67
N PHE A 113 21.54 19.49 -38.36
CA PHE A 113 21.40 19.54 -39.82
C PHE A 113 20.77 20.87 -40.24
#